data_AF-A0A820XU58-F1
#
_entry.id   AF-A0A820XU58-F1
#
_cell.length_a   1.000
_cell.length_b   1.000
_cell.length_c   1.000
_cell.angle_alpha   90.00
_cell.angle_beta   90.00
_cell.angle_gamma   90.00
#
_symmetry.space_group_name_H-M   'P 1'
#
loop_
_entity.id
_entity.type
_entity.pdbx_description
1 polymer ?
#
loop_
_entity_poly.entity_id
_entity_poly.type
_entity_poly.pdbx_seq_one_letter_code
_entity_poly.pdbx_strand_id
1 'polypeptide(L)'
;MILLRLLLIIYITNATFLFFEHDSYEFYISEAALINTKIGFIKATSSSSLLIHYELYGDIYKTFYLNSSTGELILLNSLDYETITIHKLTIQARSSSTIAPCFSEIIIHVLNINDNLPDINLMFYPSV
;
A
#
# COMPACT_ATOMS: atom_id res chain seq x y z
N MET A 1 5.19 -17.93 -37.56
CA MET A 1 5.19 -17.04 -36.38
C MET A 1 3.84 -16.36 -36.09
N ILE A 2 2.89 -16.30 -37.03
CA ILE A 2 1.57 -15.65 -36.84
C ILE A 2 0.56 -16.51 -36.04
N LEU A 3 0.58 -17.83 -36.21
CA LEU A 3 -0.32 -18.76 -35.52
C LEU A 3 -0.16 -18.74 -33.99
N LEU A 4 1.08 -18.68 -33.50
CA LEU A 4 1.39 -18.60 -32.06
C LEU A 4 0.91 -17.27 -31.45
N ARG A 5 1.06 -16.16 -32.18
CA ARG A 5 0.61 -14.83 -31.74
C ARG A 5 -0.92 -14.74 -31.65
N LEU A 6 -1.64 -15.34 -32.61
CA LEU A 6 -3.11 -15.37 -32.61
C LEU A 6 -3.66 -16.26 -31.49
N LEU A 7 -3.05 -17.44 -31.27
CA LEU A 7 -3.47 -18.37 -30.22
C LEU A 7 -3.21 -17.81 -28.81
N LEU A 8 -2.10 -17.08 -28.62
CA LEU A 8 -1.81 -16.33 -27.40
C LEU A 8 -2.89 -15.26 -27.12
N ILE A 9 -3.30 -14.49 -28.15
CA ILE A 9 -4.34 -13.47 -28.01
C ILE A 9 -5.69 -14.10 -27.66
N ILE A 10 -6.10 -15.17 -28.35
CA ILE A 10 -7.38 -15.87 -28.08
C ILE A 10 -7.40 -16.45 -26.66
N TYR A 11 -6.28 -17.01 -26.20
CA TYR A 11 -6.14 -17.54 -24.84
C TYR A 11 -6.23 -16.43 -23.79
N ILE A 12 -5.56 -15.28 -23.99
CA ILE A 12 -5.64 -14.12 -23.10
C ILE A 12 -7.06 -13.55 -23.05
N THR A 13 -7.79 -13.51 -24.18
CA THR A 13 -9.18 -13.02 -24.22
C THR A 13 -10.20 -13.95 -23.55
N ASN A 14 -9.88 -15.24 -23.37
CA ASN A 14 -10.70 -16.19 -22.59
C ASN A 14 -10.17 -16.38 -21.16
N ALA A 15 -9.08 -15.72 -20.79
CA ALA A 15 -8.49 -15.85 -19.47
C ALA A 15 -9.23 -14.97 -18.46
N THR A 16 -9.49 -15.54 -17.30
CA THR A 16 -9.85 -14.80 -16.10
C THR A 16 -8.64 -14.00 -15.60
N PHE A 17 -8.79 -12.68 -15.50
CA PHE A 17 -7.70 -11.80 -15.05
C PHE A 17 -8.13 -10.93 -13.88
N LEU A 18 -7.11 -10.46 -13.15
CA LEU A 18 -7.21 -9.50 -12.06
C LEU A 18 -6.55 -8.19 -12.51
N PHE A 19 -7.07 -7.07 -12.06
CA PHE A 19 -6.44 -5.77 -12.25
C PHE A 19 -6.75 -4.84 -11.08
N PHE A 20 -5.82 -3.95 -10.78
CA PHE A 20 -6.09 -2.76 -9.98
C PHE A 20 -6.51 -1.63 -10.90
N GLU A 21 -7.39 -0.74 -10.41
CA GLU A 21 -7.82 0.43 -11.18
C GLU A 21 -6.70 1.46 -11.35
N HIS A 22 -5.76 1.48 -10.40
CA HIS A 22 -4.64 2.40 -10.38
C HIS A 22 -3.31 1.66 -10.19
N ASP A 23 -2.27 2.20 -10.80
CA ASP A 23 -0.89 1.71 -10.62
C ASP A 23 -0.38 2.01 -9.19
N SER A 24 -0.93 3.05 -8.54
CA SER A 24 -0.61 3.43 -7.17
C SER A 24 -1.83 3.96 -6.40
N TYR A 25 -1.91 3.63 -5.11
CA TYR A 25 -2.89 4.17 -4.16
C TYR A 25 -2.18 4.97 -3.07
N GLU A 26 -2.57 6.23 -2.89
CA GLU A 26 -1.99 7.12 -1.90
C GLU A 26 -2.88 7.25 -0.65
N PHE A 27 -2.24 7.19 0.52
CA PHE A 27 -2.88 7.43 1.81
C PHE A 27 -2.08 8.44 2.62
N TYR A 28 -2.79 9.18 3.46
CA TYR A 28 -2.20 10.18 4.36
C TYR A 28 -2.65 9.86 5.78
N ILE A 29 -1.71 9.68 6.69
CA ILE A 29 -1.99 9.30 8.08
C ILE A 29 -1.11 10.12 9.02
N SER A 30 -1.70 10.63 10.08
CA SER A 30 -0.95 11.36 11.11
C SER A 30 -0.02 10.43 11.86
N GLU A 31 1.17 10.91 12.24
CA GLU A 31 2.05 10.13 13.10
C GLU A 31 1.45 9.83 14.48
N ALA A 32 0.55 10.70 14.94
CA ALA A 32 -0.23 10.50 16.16
C ALA A 32 -1.37 9.48 16.02
N ALA A 33 -1.52 8.82 14.88
CA ALA A 33 -2.54 7.80 14.68
C ALA A 33 -2.31 6.61 15.62
N LEU A 34 -3.40 6.17 16.26
CA LEU A 34 -3.35 5.04 17.19
C LEU A 34 -3.12 3.72 16.43
N ILE A 35 -2.45 2.78 17.08
CA ILE A 35 -2.39 1.39 16.60
C ILE A 35 -3.82 0.85 16.42
N ASN A 36 -4.01 0.04 15.38
CA ASN A 36 -5.28 -0.43 14.83
C ASN A 36 -6.12 0.63 14.12
N THR A 37 -5.58 1.82 13.85
CA THR A 37 -6.24 2.77 12.96
C THR A 37 -6.39 2.16 11.57
N LYS A 38 -7.62 2.19 11.06
CA LYS A 38 -7.94 1.83 9.69
C LYS A 38 -7.53 2.95 8.75
N ILE A 39 -6.65 2.64 7.81
CA ILE A 39 -6.11 3.60 6.84
C ILE A 39 -7.03 3.69 5.61
N GLY A 40 -7.48 2.53 5.11
CA GLY A 40 -8.33 2.49 3.92
C GLY A 40 -8.54 1.08 3.39
N PHE A 41 -9.01 1.01 2.14
CA PHE A 41 -9.19 -0.24 1.42
C PHE A 41 -8.53 -0.15 0.05
N ILE A 42 -7.86 -1.22 -0.36
CA ILE A 42 -7.35 -1.40 -1.71
C ILE A 42 -7.97 -2.69 -2.26
N LYS A 43 -8.59 -2.62 -3.44
CA LYS A 43 -9.28 -3.78 -4.03
C LYS A 43 -8.89 -3.94 -5.49
N ALA A 44 -8.54 -5.18 -5.84
CA ALA A 44 -8.45 -5.58 -7.23
C ALA A 44 -9.85 -5.97 -7.74
N THR A 45 -10.08 -5.75 -9.02
CA THR A 45 -11.26 -6.21 -9.75
C THR A 45 -10.90 -7.46 -10.55
N SER A 46 -11.88 -8.34 -10.73
CA SER A 46 -11.73 -9.53 -11.59
C SER A 46 -12.76 -9.52 -12.71
N SER A 47 -12.41 -10.11 -13.84
CA SER A 47 -13.31 -10.23 -15.00
C SER A 47 -14.52 -11.15 -14.75
N SER A 48 -14.56 -11.89 -13.63
CA SER A 48 -15.58 -12.92 -13.37
C SER A 48 -15.93 -13.09 -11.88
N SER A 49 -15.85 -12.01 -11.10
CA SER A 49 -16.21 -11.99 -9.66
C SER A 49 -15.56 -13.09 -8.82
N LEU A 50 -14.26 -13.30 -9.04
CA LEU A 50 -13.45 -14.31 -8.37
C LEU A 50 -13.22 -13.97 -6.89
N LEU A 51 -12.94 -15.00 -6.09
CA LEU A 51 -12.38 -14.81 -4.75
C LEU A 51 -10.92 -14.35 -4.88
N ILE A 52 -10.61 -13.18 -4.33
CA ILE A 52 -9.28 -12.56 -4.41
C ILE A 52 -8.62 -12.59 -3.03
N HIS A 53 -7.36 -13.01 -3.01
CA HIS A 53 -6.49 -12.93 -1.84
C HIS A 53 -5.41 -11.88 -2.06
N TYR A 54 -5.21 -11.06 -1.05
CA TYR A 54 -4.23 -9.98 -1.04
C TYR A 54 -3.01 -10.32 -0.18
N GLU A 55 -1.87 -9.81 -0.59
CA GLU A 55 -0.61 -9.95 0.13
C GLU A 55 0.20 -8.65 0.02
N LEU A 56 0.81 -8.26 1.13
CA LEU A 56 1.56 -7.01 1.26
C LEU A 56 3.06 -7.28 1.29
N TYR A 57 3.81 -6.57 0.48
CA TYR A 57 5.26 -6.67 0.36
C TYR A 57 5.92 -5.32 0.59
N GLY A 58 7.18 -5.34 1.01
CA GLY A 58 7.98 -4.12 1.26
C GLY A 58 7.85 -3.54 2.67
N ASP A 59 6.97 -4.08 3.52
CA ASP A 59 6.81 -3.65 4.91
C ASP A 59 7.79 -4.36 5.86
N ILE A 60 9.05 -3.92 5.83
CA ILE A 60 10.17 -4.53 6.56
C ILE A 60 9.91 -4.56 8.07
N TYR A 61 9.29 -3.51 8.61
CA TYR A 61 9.03 -3.34 10.04
C TYR A 61 7.67 -3.87 10.50
N LYS A 62 6.88 -4.45 9.58
CA LYS A 62 5.51 -4.92 9.84
C LYS A 62 4.64 -3.82 10.46
N THR A 63 4.84 -2.59 10.01
CA THR A 63 4.11 -1.40 10.48
C THR A 63 2.65 -1.43 10.04
N PHE A 64 2.35 -2.13 8.95
CA PHE A 64 1.03 -2.21 8.36
C PHE A 64 0.54 -3.65 8.24
N TYR A 65 -0.76 -3.82 8.37
CA TYR A 65 -1.45 -5.06 8.08
C TYR A 65 -2.45 -4.85 6.95
N LEU A 66 -2.42 -5.75 5.98
CA LEU A 66 -3.41 -5.83 4.93
C LEU A 66 -4.25 -7.09 5.13
N ASN A 67 -5.55 -6.91 5.31
CA ASN A 67 -6.47 -8.03 5.40
C ASN A 67 -6.52 -8.77 4.05
N SER A 68 -6.13 -10.05 4.07
CA SER A 68 -6.00 -10.87 2.87
C SER A 68 -7.28 -11.05 2.06
N SER A 69 -8.46 -10.88 2.68
CA SER A 69 -9.75 -11.15 2.01
C SER A 69 -10.51 -9.87 1.67
N THR A 70 -10.34 -8.81 2.46
CA THR A 70 -11.10 -7.55 2.29
C THR A 70 -10.30 -6.44 1.63
N GLY A 71 -8.96 -6.53 1.67
CA GLY A 71 -8.07 -5.45 1.24
C GLY A 71 -8.02 -4.27 2.21
N GLU A 72 -8.50 -4.44 3.45
CA GLU A 72 -8.44 -3.42 4.50
C GLU A 72 -7.00 -3.24 4.99
N LEU A 73 -6.50 -2.00 4.93
CA LEU A 73 -5.18 -1.61 5.39
C LEU A 73 -5.28 -0.98 6.79
N ILE A 74 -4.50 -1.50 7.73
CA ILE A 74 -4.54 -1.16 9.16
C ILE A 74 -3.12 -0.84 9.64
N LEU A 75 -2.99 0.17 10.50
CA LEU A 75 -1.75 0.49 11.19
C LEU A 75 -1.52 -0.46 12.37
N LEU A 76 -0.35 -1.10 12.46
CA LEU A 76 0.01 -2.01 13.55
C LEU A 76 1.09 -1.49 14.49
N ASN A 77 1.93 -0.55 14.04
CA ASN A 77 2.97 0.07 14.87
C ASN A 77 2.83 1.60 14.84
N SER A 78 3.36 2.27 15.86
CA SER A 78 3.44 3.72 15.88
C SER A 78 4.26 4.23 14.69
N LEU A 79 3.86 5.38 14.18
CA LEU A 79 4.59 6.12 13.16
C LEU A 79 5.41 7.21 13.84
N ASP A 80 6.47 7.63 13.16
CA ASP A 80 7.37 8.69 13.60
C ASP A 80 7.83 9.40 12.34
N TYR A 81 7.36 10.63 12.15
CA TYR A 81 7.62 11.41 10.95
C TYR A 81 9.11 11.73 10.80
N GLU A 82 9.82 11.99 11.90
CA GLU A 82 11.26 12.29 11.88
C GLU A 82 12.11 11.10 11.45
N THR A 83 11.61 9.87 11.60
CA THR A 83 12.31 8.66 11.13
C THR A 83 11.94 8.27 9.70
N ILE A 84 10.65 8.14 9.38
CA ILE A 84 10.16 7.67 8.08
C ILE A 84 8.92 8.47 7.69
N THR A 85 9.06 9.36 6.70
CA THR A 85 7.97 10.20 6.22
C THR A 85 7.07 9.52 5.19
N ILE A 86 7.59 8.53 4.46
CA ILE A 86 6.89 7.85 3.36
C ILE A 86 7.18 6.36 3.40
N HIS A 87 6.12 5.54 3.43
CA HIS A 87 6.21 4.11 3.23
C HIS A 87 5.73 3.75 1.82
N LYS A 88 6.60 3.10 1.04
CA LYS A 88 6.26 2.56 -0.29
C LYS A 88 6.19 1.04 -0.21
N LEU A 89 5.01 0.51 -0.46
CA LEU A 89 4.70 -0.90 -0.34
C LEU A 89 4.16 -1.42 -1.68
N THR A 90 4.22 -2.73 -1.87
CA THR A 90 3.61 -3.39 -3.03
C THR A 90 2.49 -4.29 -2.56
N ILE A 91 1.30 -4.12 -3.13
CA ILE A 91 0.19 -5.05 -2.95
C ILE A 91 0.15 -6.02 -4.13
N GLN A 92 0.00 -7.29 -3.81
CA GLN A 92 -0.30 -8.35 -4.76
C GLN A 92 -1.75 -8.81 -4.57
N ALA A 93 -2.47 -9.01 -5.66
CA ALA A 93 -3.73 -9.72 -5.68
C ALA A 93 -3.60 -11.02 -6.48
N ARG A 94 -4.11 -12.12 -5.92
CA ARG A 94 -4.12 -13.46 -6.52
C ARG A 94 -5.45 -14.16 -6.33
N SER A 95 -5.80 -15.02 -7.28
CA SER A 95 -6.92 -15.95 -7.15
C SER A 95 -6.46 -17.35 -7.57
N SER A 96 -7.09 -18.39 -7.04
CA SER A 96 -6.85 -19.78 -7.48
C SER A 96 -7.26 -20.00 -8.94
N SER A 97 -8.15 -19.16 -9.46
CA SER A 97 -8.68 -19.24 -10.82
C SER A 97 -7.96 -18.34 -11.82
N THR A 98 -6.87 -17.67 -11.43
CA THR A 98 -6.10 -16.77 -12.30
C THR A 98 -4.69 -17.29 -12.52
N ILE A 99 -4.20 -17.18 -13.75
CA ILE A 99 -2.86 -17.68 -14.14
C ILE A 99 -1.75 -16.82 -13.56
N ALA A 100 -1.98 -15.51 -13.50
CA ALA A 100 -0.99 -14.55 -13.03
C ALA A 100 -1.59 -13.65 -11.93
N PRO A 101 -0.79 -13.30 -10.91
CA PRO A 101 -1.17 -12.24 -9.98
C PRO A 101 -1.11 -10.87 -10.67
N CYS A 102 -1.79 -9.89 -10.09
CA CYS A 102 -1.60 -8.48 -10.43
C CYS A 102 -1.03 -7.70 -9.24
N PHE A 103 -0.41 -6.57 -9.52
CA PHE A 103 0.29 -5.75 -8.54
C PHE A 103 -0.10 -4.29 -8.66
N SER A 104 0.01 -3.56 -7.56
CA SER A 104 -0.11 -2.10 -7.49
C SER A 104 0.77 -1.59 -6.35
N GLU A 105 1.09 -0.31 -6.35
CA GLU A 105 1.83 0.35 -5.27
C GLU A 105 0.88 0.93 -4.22
N ILE A 106 1.31 0.91 -2.96
CA ILE A 106 0.68 1.65 -1.87
C ILE A 106 1.71 2.64 -1.35
N ILE A 107 1.35 3.92 -1.36
CA ILE A 107 2.19 5.02 -0.88
C ILE A 107 1.51 5.65 0.32
N ILE A 108 2.13 5.56 1.49
CA ILE A 108 1.58 6.09 2.73
C ILE A 108 2.45 7.26 3.17
N HIS A 109 1.87 8.45 3.17
CA HIS A 109 2.47 9.67 3.66
C HIS A 109 2.16 9.82 5.15
N VAL A 110 3.20 9.91 5.96
CA VAL A 110 3.09 10.27 7.37
C VAL A 110 2.97 11.78 7.46
N LEU A 111 1.93 12.28 8.12
CA LEU A 111 1.72 13.69 8.38
C LEU A 111 2.33 14.04 9.73
N ASN A 112 3.27 14.99 9.70
CA ASN A 112 3.92 15.53 10.89
C ASN A 112 2.87 16.20 11.81
N ILE A 113 2.96 15.89 13.09
CA ILE A 113 2.44 16.67 14.19
C ILE A 113 3.66 17.35 14.80
N ASN A 114 3.67 18.68 14.85
CA ASN A 114 4.81 19.45 15.34
C ASN A 114 4.99 19.31 16.87
N ASP A 115 5.31 18.11 17.34
CA ASP A 115 5.56 17.70 18.70
C ASP A 115 7.07 17.79 19.06
N ASN A 116 7.94 17.78 18.05
CA ASN A 116 9.31 18.26 18.12
C ASN A 116 9.36 19.79 17.96
N LEU A 117 8.83 20.51 18.96
CA LEU A 117 9.20 21.92 19.16
C LEU A 117 10.72 22.01 19.21
N PRO A 118 11.37 22.94 18.49
CA PRO A 118 12.79 23.16 18.68
C PRO A 118 13.01 23.44 20.16
N ASP A 119 13.96 22.73 20.76
CA ASP A 119 14.48 23.02 22.08
C ASP A 119 15.13 24.40 22.00
N ILE A 120 14.32 25.45 22.14
CA ILE A 120 14.79 26.82 22.22
C ILE A 120 15.43 26.93 23.61
N ASN A 121 16.67 26.45 23.70
CA ASN A 121 17.54 26.73 24.81
C ASN A 121 17.94 28.20 24.67
N LEU A 122 17.08 29.09 25.18
CA LEU A 122 17.21 30.55 25.22
C LEU A 122 18.37 31.03 26.12
N MET A 123 19.35 30.18 26.40
CA MET A 123 20.52 30.55 27.16
C MET A 123 21.62 31.02 26.21
N PHE A 124 21.96 32.31 26.33
CA PHE A 124 23.12 33.02 25.80
C PHE A 124 23.01 33.63 24.40
N TYR A 125 22.13 34.63 24.25
CA TYR A 125 22.54 35.81 23.49
C TYR A 125 23.28 36.75 24.46
N PRO A 126 24.61 36.89 24.37
CA PRO A 126 25.29 37.98 25.06
C PRO A 126 24.80 39.29 24.44
N SER A 127 24.22 40.15 25.26
CA SER A 127 23.95 41.53 24.91
C SER A 127 25.27 42.17 24.44
N VAL A 128 25.33 42.58 23.18
CA VAL A 128 26.37 43.51 22.69
C VAL A 128 25.81 44.91 22.78
#